data_AF-B2RFF6-F1
#
_entry.id   AF-B2RFF6-F1
#
_cell.length_a   1.000
_cell.length_b   1.000
_cell.length_c   1.000
_cell.angle_alpha   90.00
_cell.angle_beta   90.00
_cell.angle_gamma   90.00
#
_symmetry.space_group_name_H-M   'P 1'
#
loop_
_entity.id
_entity.type
_entity.pdbx_description
1 polymer ?
#
loop_
_entity_poly.entity_id
_entity_poly.type
_entity_poly.pdbx_seq_one_letter_code
_entity_poly.pdbx_strand_id
1 'polypeptide(L)'
;IDGGQGAYSAIKKCWPTTKIQRCLIHAQRVVRRYTTTNPRTDAGRTIYRLALKLTRITTLDEAAAWGVQLHEFSTIYREWMNEKTMIKDPKTGAWTRVWTHHNVRKAYNSLNHLWRSEMLFVYLNPPAGVLAPERIKSTTNSLEGGINAQLKLPARTHRGRSGERQRRMLDWWLYLKTELPDDPVRIARQSDWGQGRLAKVSTLTQTENQADHETGRPALYDNAIDTDYTHSIGIQKGQI
;
A
#
# COMPACT_ATOMS: atom_id res chain seq x y z
N ILE A 1 -1.56 -2.33 -7.06
CA ILE A 1 -1.49 -1.40 -5.91
C ILE A 1 -0.75 -2.02 -4.73
N ASP A 2 -0.20 -1.18 -3.84
CA ASP A 2 0.65 -1.63 -2.71
C ASP A 2 -0.13 -1.96 -1.44
N GLY A 3 -1.38 -1.48 -1.31
CA GLY A 3 -2.32 -1.96 -0.30
C GLY A 3 -3.00 -0.99 0.63
N GLY A 4 -2.94 0.31 0.38
CA GLY A 4 -3.70 1.27 1.16
C GLY A 4 -5.21 1.05 1.01
N GLN A 5 -5.92 0.98 2.13
CA GLN A 5 -7.39 0.84 2.13
C GLN A 5 -8.06 2.03 1.43
N GLY A 6 -7.54 3.26 1.62
CA GLY A 6 -8.06 4.45 0.94
C GLY A 6 -7.98 4.36 -0.59
N ALA A 7 -6.83 3.94 -1.13
CA ALA A 7 -6.67 3.76 -2.57
C ALA A 7 -7.62 2.70 -3.14
N TYR A 8 -7.80 1.59 -2.42
CA TYR A 8 -8.75 0.55 -2.82
C TYR A 8 -10.20 1.08 -2.85
N SER A 9 -10.63 1.75 -1.79
CA SER A 9 -11.97 2.33 -1.70
C SER A 9 -12.23 3.39 -2.77
N ALA A 10 -11.26 4.28 -3.01
CA ALA A 10 -11.36 5.31 -4.04
C ALA A 10 -11.46 4.68 -5.44
N ILE A 11 -10.60 3.70 -5.76
CA ILE A 11 -10.66 3.02 -7.07
C ILE A 11 -12.00 2.33 -7.25
N LYS A 12 -12.50 1.61 -6.24
CA LYS A 12 -13.82 0.95 -6.32
C LYS A 12 -14.97 1.94 -6.48
N LYS A 13 -14.89 3.10 -5.83
CA LYS A 13 -15.93 4.14 -5.93
C LYS A 13 -15.95 4.79 -7.31
N CYS A 14 -14.77 5.15 -7.84
CA CYS A 14 -14.65 5.86 -9.11
C CYS A 14 -14.73 4.93 -10.33
N TRP A 15 -14.20 3.70 -10.20
CA TRP A 15 -14.15 2.70 -11.27
C TRP A 15 -14.55 1.31 -10.75
N PRO A 16 -15.85 1.07 -10.50
CA PRO A 16 -16.34 -0.15 -9.84
C PRO A 16 -16.08 -1.43 -10.64
N THR A 17 -15.93 -1.34 -11.96
CA THR A 17 -15.68 -2.47 -12.86
C THR A 17 -14.20 -2.81 -13.01
N THR A 18 -13.30 -1.96 -12.53
CA THR A 18 -11.85 -2.17 -12.68
C THR A 18 -11.37 -3.30 -11.78
N LYS A 19 -10.73 -4.31 -12.38
CA LYS A 19 -10.04 -5.36 -11.64
C LYS A 19 -8.76 -4.80 -11.01
N ILE A 20 -8.59 -5.02 -9.71
CA ILE A 20 -7.46 -4.48 -8.95
C ILE A 20 -6.50 -5.62 -8.61
N GLN A 21 -5.23 -5.45 -8.95
CA GLN A 21 -4.17 -6.36 -8.53
C GLN A 21 -3.37 -5.81 -7.34
N ARG A 22 -3.07 -6.67 -6.38
CA ARG A 22 -2.08 -6.44 -5.33
C ARG A 22 -0.69 -6.81 -5.83
N CYS A 23 0.30 -5.96 -5.57
CA CYS A 23 1.70 -6.32 -5.85
C CYS A 23 2.10 -7.57 -5.05
N LEU A 24 2.58 -8.61 -5.73
CA LEU A 24 2.93 -9.89 -5.09
C LEU A 24 4.06 -9.76 -4.06
N ILE A 25 5.02 -8.86 -4.29
CA ILE A 25 6.09 -8.58 -3.32
C ILE A 25 5.56 -7.88 -2.08
N HIS A 26 4.55 -7.02 -2.21
CA HIS A 26 3.89 -6.44 -1.04
C HIS A 26 3.09 -7.48 -0.26
N ALA A 27 2.43 -8.42 -0.94
CA ALA A 27 1.80 -9.57 -0.28
C ALA A 27 2.83 -10.41 0.50
N GLN A 28 3.98 -10.72 -0.13
CA GLN A 28 5.10 -11.42 0.54
C GLN A 28 5.64 -10.66 1.75
N ARG A 29 5.84 -9.34 1.64
CA ARG A 29 6.32 -8.50 2.75
C ARG A 29 5.36 -8.48 3.93
N VAL A 30 4.05 -8.50 3.68
CA VAL A 30 3.03 -8.60 4.74
C VAL A 30 3.13 -9.93 5.47
N VAL A 31 3.24 -11.05 4.75
CA VAL A 31 3.44 -12.38 5.37
C VAL A 31 4.73 -12.40 6.19
N ARG A 32 5.85 -11.93 5.60
CA ARG A 32 7.15 -11.85 6.28
C ARG A 32 7.11 -11.00 7.54
N ARG A 33 6.30 -9.94 7.59
CA ARG A 33 6.14 -9.12 8.80
C ARG A 33 5.58 -9.93 9.97
N TYR A 34 4.66 -10.85 9.70
CA TYR A 34 4.05 -11.69 10.72
C TYR A 34 4.87 -12.94 11.04
N THR A 35 5.50 -13.57 10.04
CA THR A 35 6.22 -14.84 10.25
C THR A 35 7.71 -14.69 10.52
N THR A 36 8.31 -13.55 10.14
CA THR A 36 9.75 -13.34 9.94
C THR A 36 10.33 -14.13 8.75
N THR A 37 11.62 -13.94 8.45
CA THR A 37 12.36 -14.67 7.42
C THR A 37 12.75 -16.08 7.84
N ASN A 38 12.83 -16.35 9.14
CA ASN A 38 13.14 -17.66 9.70
C ASN A 38 12.11 -18.08 10.77
N PRO A 39 10.88 -18.44 10.36
CA PRO A 39 9.83 -18.83 11.30
C PRO A 39 10.23 -20.11 12.04
N ARG A 40 9.99 -20.14 13.35
CA ARG A 40 10.33 -21.29 14.22
C ARG A 40 9.28 -22.40 14.18
N THR A 41 8.02 -22.04 13.97
CA THR A 41 6.90 -22.99 13.88
C THR A 41 6.78 -23.57 12.49
N ASP A 42 6.30 -24.81 12.40
CA ASP A 42 6.05 -25.48 11.12
C ASP A 42 5.04 -24.71 10.26
N ALA A 43 3.90 -24.32 10.85
CA ALA A 43 2.90 -23.47 10.20
C ALA A 43 3.47 -22.14 9.68
N GLY A 44 4.35 -21.49 10.46
CA GLY A 44 5.03 -20.27 10.05
C GLY A 44 5.94 -20.47 8.84
N ARG A 45 6.69 -21.58 8.80
CA ARG A 45 7.56 -21.93 7.66
C ARG A 45 6.71 -22.23 6.43
N THR A 46 5.64 -22.99 6.57
CA THR A 46 4.77 -23.40 5.46
C THR A 46 4.09 -22.18 4.81
N ILE A 47 3.48 -21.28 5.59
CA ILE A 47 2.83 -20.10 5.02
C ILE A 47 3.85 -19.12 4.40
N TYR A 48 5.05 -19.00 4.98
CA TYR A 48 6.10 -18.17 4.41
C TYR A 48 6.63 -18.72 3.08
N ARG A 49 6.86 -20.04 2.99
CA ARG A 49 7.21 -20.70 1.73
C ARG A 49 6.13 -20.53 0.67
N LEU A 50 4.86 -20.65 1.05
CA LEU A 50 3.74 -20.41 0.13
C LEU A 50 3.72 -18.97 -0.40
N ALA A 51 4.01 -17.99 0.46
CA ALA A 51 4.14 -16.60 0.04
C ALA A 51 5.31 -16.40 -0.94
N LEU A 52 6.48 -17.01 -0.69
CA LEU A 52 7.65 -16.93 -1.58
C LEU A 52 7.36 -17.49 -2.98
N LYS A 53 6.48 -18.49 -3.10
CA LYS A 53 6.07 -19.03 -4.41
C LYS A 53 5.29 -18.03 -5.27
N LEU A 54 4.60 -17.05 -4.67
CA LEU A 54 3.74 -16.10 -5.42
C LEU A 54 4.45 -15.48 -6.63
N THR A 55 5.66 -14.96 -6.44
CA THR A 55 6.41 -14.26 -7.50
C THR A 55 6.94 -15.17 -8.60
N ARG A 56 6.83 -16.49 -8.44
CA ARG A 56 7.25 -17.48 -9.45
C ARG A 56 6.11 -17.95 -10.33
N ILE A 57 4.87 -17.57 -10.03
CA ILE A 57 3.69 -17.99 -10.76
C ILE A 57 3.60 -17.21 -12.07
N THR A 58 3.50 -17.94 -13.17
CA THR A 58 3.47 -17.40 -14.54
C THR A 58 2.30 -17.92 -15.36
N THR A 59 1.59 -18.96 -14.88
CA THR A 59 0.44 -19.55 -15.57
C THR A 59 -0.80 -19.65 -14.68
N LEU A 60 -1.97 -19.77 -15.30
CA LEU A 60 -3.24 -19.94 -14.57
C LEU A 60 -3.30 -21.26 -13.80
N ASP A 61 -2.71 -22.33 -14.34
CA ASP A 61 -2.64 -23.63 -13.66
C ASP A 61 -1.79 -23.56 -12.39
N GLU A 62 -0.65 -22.85 -12.44
CA GLU A 62 0.17 -22.59 -11.26
C GLU A 62 -0.57 -21.74 -10.22
N ALA A 63 -1.37 -20.76 -10.67
CA ALA A 63 -2.21 -19.95 -9.78
C ALA A 63 -3.29 -20.80 -9.09
N ALA A 64 -3.94 -21.70 -9.82
CA ALA A 64 -4.91 -22.64 -9.27
C ALA A 64 -4.26 -23.59 -8.26
N ALA A 65 -3.11 -24.19 -8.60
CA ALA A 65 -2.34 -25.05 -7.70
C ALA A 65 -1.88 -24.30 -6.44
N TRP A 66 -1.53 -23.03 -6.54
CA TRP A 66 -1.22 -22.18 -5.40
C TRP A 66 -2.44 -21.96 -4.49
N GLY A 67 -3.62 -21.73 -5.09
CA GLY A 67 -4.89 -21.63 -4.36
C GLY A 67 -5.23 -22.90 -3.58
N VAL A 68 -4.99 -24.08 -4.18
CA VAL A 68 -5.13 -25.38 -3.50
C VAL A 68 -4.20 -25.48 -2.29
N GLN A 69 -2.91 -25.15 -2.46
CA GLN A 69 -1.95 -25.15 -1.35
C GLN A 69 -2.34 -24.20 -0.21
N LEU A 70 -2.95 -23.05 -0.53
CA LEU A 70 -3.47 -22.13 0.48
C LEU A 70 -4.65 -22.74 1.26
N HIS A 71 -5.53 -23.47 0.57
CA HIS A 71 -6.65 -24.16 1.20
C HIS A 71 -6.18 -25.34 2.06
N GLU A 72 -5.24 -26.13 1.56
CA GLU A 72 -4.61 -27.23 2.31
C GLU A 72 -3.95 -26.73 3.59
N PHE A 73 -3.21 -25.62 3.52
CA PHE A 73 -2.65 -24.96 4.70
C PHE A 73 -3.72 -24.68 5.76
N SER A 74 -4.85 -24.11 5.34
CA SER A 74 -5.96 -23.78 6.23
C SER A 74 -6.59 -25.01 6.88
N THR A 75 -6.57 -26.14 6.18
CA THR A 75 -7.13 -27.42 6.63
C THR A 75 -6.20 -28.07 7.65
N ILE A 76 -4.91 -28.18 7.34
CA ILE A 76 -3.89 -28.82 8.20
C ILE A 76 -3.73 -28.05 9.51
N TYR A 77 -3.58 -26.73 9.46
CA TYR A 77 -3.31 -25.92 10.64
C TYR A 77 -4.56 -25.27 11.24
N ARG A 78 -5.78 -25.75 10.89
CA ARG A 78 -7.04 -25.12 11.35
C ARG A 78 -7.15 -25.10 12.86
N GLU A 79 -7.03 -26.27 13.47
CA GLU A 79 -7.18 -26.47 14.91
C GLU A 79 -6.09 -25.72 15.66
N TRP A 80 -4.84 -25.90 15.22
CA TRP A 80 -3.69 -25.16 15.74
C TRP A 80 -3.91 -23.65 15.68
N MET A 81 -4.29 -23.07 14.53
CA MET A 81 -4.57 -21.62 14.41
C MET A 81 -5.78 -21.13 15.23
N ASN A 82 -6.63 -22.05 15.69
CA ASN A 82 -7.78 -21.76 16.54
C ASN A 82 -7.51 -21.92 18.04
N GLU A 83 -6.29 -22.33 18.43
CA GLU A 83 -5.87 -22.31 19.82
C GLU A 83 -5.92 -20.89 20.40
N LYS A 84 -6.41 -20.78 21.64
CA LYS A 84 -6.53 -19.53 22.38
C LYS A 84 -5.83 -19.66 23.73
N THR A 85 -5.14 -18.61 24.11
CA THR A 85 -4.50 -18.47 25.43
C THR A 85 -5.22 -17.39 26.22
N MET A 86 -5.40 -17.63 27.52
CA MET A 86 -5.89 -16.62 28.45
C MET A 86 -4.74 -15.70 28.83
N ILE A 87 -4.91 -14.40 28.61
CA ILE A 87 -3.98 -13.38 29.10
C ILE A 87 -4.70 -12.45 30.06
N LYS A 88 -4.00 -11.94 31.05
CA LYS A 88 -4.52 -10.92 31.97
C LYS A 88 -4.12 -9.56 31.42
N ASP A 89 -5.11 -8.69 31.21
CA ASP A 89 -4.86 -7.32 30.80
C ASP A 89 -4.14 -6.58 31.94
N PRO A 90 -2.92 -6.04 31.71
CA PRO A 90 -2.16 -5.35 32.75
C PRO A 90 -2.81 -4.04 33.20
N LYS A 91 -3.69 -3.41 32.38
CA LYS A 91 -4.37 -2.16 32.72
C LYS A 91 -5.65 -2.39 33.50
N THR A 92 -6.48 -3.34 33.05
CA THR A 92 -7.82 -3.57 33.62
C THR A 92 -7.87 -4.74 34.61
N GLY A 93 -6.83 -5.58 34.64
CA GLY A 93 -6.81 -6.81 35.44
C GLY A 93 -7.75 -7.91 34.94
N ALA A 94 -8.51 -7.66 33.88
CA ALA A 94 -9.48 -8.61 33.32
C ALA A 94 -8.79 -9.71 32.52
N TRP A 95 -9.37 -10.91 32.56
CA TRP A 95 -8.92 -12.04 31.76
C TRP A 95 -9.52 -11.97 30.36
N THR A 96 -8.67 -12.03 29.34
CA THR A 96 -9.08 -12.01 27.93
C THR A 96 -8.54 -13.23 27.18
N ARG A 97 -9.32 -13.73 26.22
CA ARG A 97 -8.92 -14.82 25.33
C ARG A 97 -8.31 -14.25 24.06
N VAL A 98 -7.04 -14.51 23.83
CA VAL A 98 -6.35 -14.13 22.59
C VAL A 98 -5.93 -15.36 21.80
N TRP A 99 -5.85 -15.24 20.47
CA TRP A 99 -5.33 -16.30 19.62
C TRP A 99 -3.85 -16.52 19.91
N THR A 100 -3.48 -17.76 20.25
CA THR A 100 -2.10 -18.12 20.56
C THR A 100 -1.19 -17.82 19.36
N HIS A 101 -1.64 -18.19 18.17
CA HIS A 101 -0.88 -18.08 16.93
C HIS A 101 -1.34 -16.91 16.05
N HIS A 102 -1.63 -15.76 16.68
CA HIS A 102 -2.19 -14.59 16.00
C HIS A 102 -1.39 -14.13 14.77
N ASN A 103 -0.06 -14.25 14.79
CA ASN A 103 0.80 -13.86 13.67
C ASN A 103 0.60 -14.74 12.43
N VAL A 104 0.65 -16.07 12.60
CA VAL A 104 0.41 -17.00 11.48
C VAL A 104 -1.02 -16.85 10.96
N ARG A 105 -1.99 -16.63 11.86
CA ARG A 105 -3.37 -16.34 11.49
C ARG A 105 -3.50 -15.06 10.66
N LYS A 106 -2.82 -13.98 11.04
CA LYS A 106 -2.78 -12.72 10.27
C LYS A 106 -2.11 -12.92 8.90
N ALA A 107 -1.02 -13.67 8.83
CA ALA A 107 -0.36 -14.02 7.57
C ALA A 107 -1.30 -14.77 6.62
N TYR A 108 -1.92 -15.86 7.10
CA TYR A 108 -2.89 -16.64 6.32
C TYR A 108 -4.07 -15.78 5.87
N ASN A 109 -4.70 -15.05 6.79
CA ASN A 109 -5.86 -14.21 6.46
C ASN A 109 -5.52 -13.12 5.44
N SER A 110 -4.28 -12.58 5.47
CA SER A 110 -3.83 -11.61 4.48
C SER A 110 -3.77 -12.20 3.07
N LEU A 111 -3.28 -13.44 2.92
CA LEU A 111 -3.24 -14.15 1.63
C LEU A 111 -4.64 -14.61 1.19
N ASN A 112 -5.41 -15.17 2.12
CA ASN A 112 -6.76 -15.65 1.86
C ASN A 112 -7.70 -14.52 1.42
N HIS A 113 -7.57 -13.33 2.01
CA HIS A 113 -8.32 -12.16 1.57
C HIS A 113 -7.97 -11.78 0.12
N LEU A 114 -6.69 -11.75 -0.23
CA LEU A 114 -6.25 -11.42 -1.59
C LEU A 114 -6.69 -12.47 -2.62
N TRP A 115 -6.66 -13.75 -2.25
CA TRP A 115 -7.15 -14.85 -3.07
C TRP A 115 -8.66 -14.74 -3.31
N ARG A 116 -9.46 -14.65 -2.23
CA ARG A 116 -10.94 -14.56 -2.32
C ARG A 116 -11.43 -13.28 -3.00
N SER A 117 -10.62 -12.22 -2.99
CA SER A 117 -10.95 -10.96 -3.67
C SER A 117 -10.40 -10.90 -5.10
N GLU A 118 -9.85 -12.01 -5.63
CA GLU A 118 -9.26 -12.11 -6.98
C GLU A 118 -8.14 -11.09 -7.26
N MET A 119 -7.40 -10.69 -6.22
CA MET A 119 -6.42 -9.60 -6.32
C MET A 119 -4.98 -10.05 -6.62
N LEU A 120 -4.70 -11.36 -6.65
CA LEU A 120 -3.32 -11.86 -6.80
C LEU A 120 -2.88 -11.97 -8.27
N PHE A 121 -3.75 -12.48 -9.14
CA PHE A 121 -3.35 -13.03 -10.44
C PHE A 121 -4.00 -12.34 -11.64
N VAL A 122 -4.45 -11.09 -11.49
CA VAL A 122 -5.10 -10.32 -12.58
C VAL A 122 -4.20 -10.22 -13.82
N TYR A 123 -2.88 -10.15 -13.66
CA TYR A 123 -1.91 -10.11 -14.77
C TYR A 123 -1.89 -11.38 -15.63
N LEU A 124 -2.37 -12.52 -15.12
CA LEU A 124 -2.46 -13.77 -15.86
C LEU A 124 -3.74 -13.87 -16.70
N ASN A 125 -4.80 -13.16 -16.30
CA ASN A 125 -6.06 -13.12 -17.02
C ASN A 125 -6.62 -11.68 -16.99
N PRO A 126 -6.03 -10.77 -17.77
CA PRO A 126 -6.45 -9.38 -17.79
C PRO A 126 -7.84 -9.22 -18.43
N PRO A 127 -8.65 -8.25 -17.99
CA PRO A 127 -9.97 -7.99 -18.58
C PRO A 127 -9.89 -7.73 -20.09
N ALA A 128 -10.96 -8.09 -20.80
CA ALA A 128 -11.11 -7.74 -22.21
C ALA A 128 -11.08 -6.21 -22.39
N GLY A 129 -10.34 -5.72 -23.40
CA GLY A 129 -10.19 -4.29 -23.69
C GLY A 129 -8.97 -3.61 -23.07
N VAL A 130 -8.11 -4.34 -22.35
CA VAL A 130 -6.80 -3.81 -21.96
C VAL A 130 -5.92 -3.62 -23.21
N LEU A 131 -5.43 -2.39 -23.42
CA LEU A 131 -4.65 -2.01 -24.61
C LEU A 131 -3.31 -2.74 -24.74
N ALA A 132 -2.66 -3.04 -23.61
CA ALA A 132 -1.33 -3.67 -23.56
C ALA A 132 -1.24 -4.71 -22.43
N PRO A 133 -1.89 -5.88 -22.58
CA PRO A 133 -1.93 -6.94 -21.57
C PRO A 133 -0.53 -7.36 -21.07
N GLU A 134 0.45 -7.42 -21.98
CA GLU A 134 1.84 -7.81 -21.74
C GLU A 134 2.62 -6.84 -20.84
N ARG A 135 2.12 -5.60 -20.70
CA ARG A 135 2.70 -4.59 -19.81
C ARG A 135 2.23 -4.74 -18.37
N ILE A 136 1.15 -5.49 -18.10
CA ILE A 136 0.68 -5.71 -16.74
C ILE A 136 1.72 -6.56 -15.99
N LYS A 137 2.30 -5.99 -14.94
CA LYS A 137 3.30 -6.67 -14.12
C LYS A 137 2.67 -7.27 -12.87
N SER A 138 3.20 -8.40 -12.43
CA SER A 138 2.85 -9.03 -11.14
C SER A 138 3.33 -8.22 -9.93
N THR A 139 4.33 -7.35 -10.12
CA THR A 139 4.96 -6.56 -9.06
C THR A 139 5.11 -5.09 -9.42
N THR A 140 5.17 -4.23 -8.40
CA THR A 140 5.43 -2.78 -8.52
C THR A 140 6.93 -2.46 -8.37
N ASN A 141 7.83 -3.42 -8.55
CA ASN A 141 9.27 -3.22 -8.38
C ASN A 141 9.83 -2.11 -9.28
N SER A 142 9.37 -2.00 -10.52
CA SER A 142 9.79 -0.94 -11.44
C SER A 142 9.42 0.45 -10.92
N LEU A 143 8.31 0.57 -10.18
CA LEU A 143 7.91 1.82 -9.54
C LEU A 143 8.70 2.06 -8.25
N GLU A 144 8.82 1.03 -7.41
CA GLU A 144 9.49 1.10 -6.11
C GLU A 144 11.01 1.35 -6.23
N GLY A 145 11.66 0.71 -7.19
CA GLY A 145 13.09 0.90 -7.50
C GLY A 145 13.37 2.03 -8.48
N GLY A 146 12.37 2.46 -9.26
CA GLY A 146 12.46 3.57 -10.19
C GLY A 146 12.06 4.90 -9.53
N ILE A 147 10.92 5.44 -9.95
CA ILE A 147 10.44 6.78 -9.57
C ILE A 147 10.34 6.92 -8.04
N ASN A 148 9.81 5.93 -7.33
CA ASN A 148 9.63 6.02 -5.88
C ASN A 148 10.98 6.05 -5.14
N ALA A 149 12.00 5.33 -5.63
CA ALA A 149 13.33 5.36 -5.01
C ALA A 149 13.97 6.75 -5.15
N GLN A 150 13.82 7.37 -6.32
CA GLN A 150 14.29 8.72 -6.61
C GLN A 150 13.55 9.77 -5.76
N LEU A 151 12.22 9.68 -5.62
CA LEU A 151 11.42 10.52 -4.73
C LEU A 151 11.80 10.35 -3.25
N LYS A 152 11.99 9.11 -2.81
CA LYS A 152 12.37 8.78 -1.43
C LYS A 152 13.79 9.26 -1.12
N LEU A 153 14.64 9.57 -2.09
CA LEU A 153 16.01 9.99 -1.85
C LEU A 153 16.08 11.41 -1.24
N PRO A 154 15.54 12.49 -1.85
CA PRO A 154 15.47 13.81 -1.23
C PRO A 154 14.82 13.79 0.16
N ALA A 155 13.73 13.03 0.31
CA ALA A 155 13.06 12.84 1.60
C ALA A 155 13.99 12.22 2.67
N ARG A 156 14.86 11.28 2.28
CA ARG A 156 15.85 10.66 3.18
C ARG A 156 17.05 11.55 3.47
N THR A 157 17.56 12.26 2.45
CA THR A 157 18.71 13.17 2.59
C THR A 157 18.39 14.35 3.50
N HIS A 158 17.13 14.77 3.53
CA HIS A 158 16.65 15.89 4.34
C HIS A 158 15.64 15.48 5.41
N ARG A 159 15.93 14.37 6.10
CA ARG A 159 15.17 13.95 7.28
C ARG A 159 15.16 15.07 8.33
N GLY A 160 14.04 15.22 9.03
CA GLY A 160 13.84 16.27 10.05
C GLY A 160 13.14 17.54 9.57
N ARG A 161 12.80 17.65 8.27
CA ARG A 161 11.91 18.70 7.77
C ARG A 161 10.46 18.44 8.24
N SER A 162 9.70 19.52 8.47
CA SER A 162 8.26 19.41 8.72
C SER A 162 7.55 18.79 7.52
N GLY A 163 6.42 18.11 7.74
CA GLY A 163 5.67 17.44 6.68
C GLY A 163 5.33 18.36 5.51
N GLU A 164 4.98 19.61 5.80
CA GLU A 164 4.69 20.62 4.77
C GLU A 164 5.92 21.00 3.93
N ARG A 165 7.09 21.19 4.57
CA ARG A 165 8.34 21.49 3.85
C ARG A 165 8.82 20.29 3.04
N GLN A 166 8.61 19.09 3.56
CA GLN A 166 8.93 17.86 2.85
C GLN A 166 8.02 17.67 1.63
N ARG A 167 6.71 17.94 1.75
CA ARG A 167 5.75 17.93 0.64
C ARG A 167 6.16 18.93 -0.44
N ARG A 168 6.37 20.20 -0.09
CA ARG A 168 6.81 21.25 -1.04
C ARG A 168 8.08 20.85 -1.79
N MET A 169 9.08 20.31 -1.10
CA MET A 169 10.31 19.83 -1.73
C MET A 169 10.03 18.72 -2.75
N LEU A 170 9.16 17.76 -2.42
CA LEU A 170 8.79 16.68 -3.34
C LEU A 170 7.98 17.19 -4.52
N ASP A 171 7.06 18.15 -4.31
CA ASP A 171 6.28 18.80 -5.36
C ASP A 171 7.20 19.51 -6.37
N TRP A 172 8.18 20.29 -5.87
CA TRP A 172 9.19 20.92 -6.73
C TRP A 172 10.06 19.90 -7.47
N TRP A 173 10.45 18.82 -6.80
CA TRP A 173 11.23 17.76 -7.43
C TRP A 173 10.44 17.09 -8.57
N LEU A 174 9.15 16.81 -8.37
CA LEU A 174 8.26 16.25 -9.39
C LEU A 174 8.07 17.22 -10.56
N TYR A 175 7.84 18.50 -10.24
CA TYR A 175 7.67 19.55 -11.24
C TYR A 175 8.87 19.64 -12.21
N LEU A 176 10.09 19.63 -11.68
CA LEU A 176 11.32 19.66 -12.47
C LEU A 176 11.57 18.39 -13.31
N LYS A 177 10.76 17.34 -13.12
CA LYS A 177 10.80 16.09 -13.88
C LYS A 177 9.68 15.97 -14.91
N THR A 178 8.87 17.01 -15.08
CA THR A 178 7.91 17.11 -16.18
C THR A 178 8.63 17.40 -17.51
N GLU A 179 7.96 17.17 -18.64
CA GLU A 179 8.57 17.33 -19.97
C GLU A 179 8.94 18.78 -20.30
N LEU A 180 8.17 19.75 -19.77
CA LEU A 180 8.37 21.19 -19.98
C LEU A 180 8.17 21.97 -18.67
N PRO A 181 9.15 21.96 -17.76
CA PRO A 181 9.08 22.79 -16.57
C PRO A 181 9.35 24.26 -16.96
N ASP A 182 8.39 25.15 -16.71
CA ASP A 182 8.65 26.59 -16.64
C ASP A 182 9.73 26.92 -15.60
N ASP A 183 10.32 28.12 -15.73
CA ASP A 183 11.30 28.63 -14.79
C ASP A 183 10.82 28.53 -13.32
N PRO A 184 11.49 27.71 -12.48
CA PRO A 184 11.11 27.52 -11.10
C PRO A 184 11.20 28.83 -10.28
N VAL A 185 12.10 29.75 -10.64
CA VAL A 185 12.22 31.03 -9.94
C VAL A 185 10.99 31.91 -10.21
N ARG A 186 10.51 31.91 -11.45
CA ARG A 186 9.30 32.63 -11.84
C ARG A 186 8.07 32.12 -11.08
N ILE A 187 7.87 30.80 -11.01
CA ILE A 187 6.75 30.19 -10.29
C ILE A 187 6.86 30.44 -8.78
N ALA A 188 8.06 30.27 -8.21
CA ALA A 188 8.28 30.52 -6.79
C ALA A 188 7.92 31.97 -6.43
N ARG A 189 8.34 32.95 -7.24
CA ARG A 189 7.96 34.37 -7.06
C ARG A 189 6.45 34.60 -7.15
N GLN A 190 5.76 33.99 -8.13
CA GLN A 190 4.31 34.10 -8.27
C GLN A 190 3.55 33.52 -7.06
N SER A 191 4.09 32.46 -6.45
CA SER A 191 3.55 31.84 -5.23
C SER A 191 4.01 32.49 -3.91
N ASP A 192 4.73 33.63 -3.98
CA ASP A 192 5.38 34.26 -2.83
C ASP A 192 6.25 33.27 -2.02
N TRP A 193 7.02 32.43 -2.71
CA TRP A 193 7.83 31.36 -2.12
C TRP A 193 7.04 30.39 -1.21
N GLY A 194 5.73 30.27 -1.43
CA GLY A 194 4.80 29.52 -0.58
C GLY A 194 4.48 30.19 0.75
N GLN A 195 4.67 31.52 0.86
CA GLN A 195 4.32 32.34 2.03
C GLN A 195 2.95 33.05 1.87
N GLY A 196 2.44 33.14 0.64
CA GLY A 196 1.14 33.74 0.33
C GLY A 196 -0.04 33.02 1.02
N ARG A 197 -0.96 33.78 1.60
CA ARG A 197 -2.09 33.30 2.44
C ARG A 197 -2.99 32.22 1.81
N LEU A 198 -3.06 32.13 0.47
CA LEU A 198 -3.83 31.11 -0.25
C LEU A 198 -3.13 29.74 -0.35
N ALA A 199 -1.83 29.66 -0.03
CA ALA A 199 -1.07 28.39 0.03
C ALA A 199 -1.26 27.65 1.37
N LYS A 200 -1.85 28.32 2.37
CA LYS A 200 -2.35 27.66 3.56
C LYS A 200 -3.72 27.08 3.24
N VAL A 201 -3.74 25.96 2.53
CA VAL A 201 -4.84 25.01 2.70
C VAL A 201 -4.92 24.80 4.21
N SER A 202 -6.03 25.20 4.82
CA SER A 202 -6.38 24.81 6.18
C SER A 202 -6.68 23.31 6.14
N THR A 203 -5.64 22.52 5.94
CA THR A 203 -5.68 21.08 6.04
C THR A 203 -5.97 20.76 7.49
N LEU A 204 -7.26 20.70 7.83
CA LEU A 204 -7.90 19.64 8.61
C LEU A 204 -7.05 19.04 9.75
N THR A 205 -6.33 19.87 10.52
CA THR A 205 -5.55 19.44 11.69
C THR A 205 -6.43 19.13 12.90
N GLN A 206 -7.77 19.21 12.77
CA GLN A 206 -8.73 18.75 13.77
C GLN A 206 -9.12 17.27 13.64
N THR A 207 -8.33 16.45 12.96
CA THR A 207 -8.39 15.00 13.23
C THR A 207 -7.17 14.68 14.07
N GLU A 208 -7.37 14.54 15.39
CA GLU A 208 -6.33 14.02 16.28
C GLU A 208 -5.69 12.79 15.64
N ASN A 209 -4.38 12.86 15.45
CA ASN A 209 -3.58 11.79 14.87
C ASN A 209 -3.63 10.56 15.78
N GLN A 210 -4.64 9.70 15.62
CA GLN A 210 -4.64 8.35 16.16
C GLN A 210 -3.87 7.41 15.21
N ALA A 211 -2.58 7.72 15.03
CA ALA A 211 -1.66 6.78 14.43
C ALA A 211 -1.33 5.71 15.49
N ASP A 212 -2.05 4.60 15.46
CA ASP A 212 -1.70 3.43 16.26
C ASP A 212 -0.47 2.73 15.64
N HIS A 213 0.68 2.90 16.30
CA HIS A 213 1.96 2.32 15.91
C HIS A 213 1.93 0.78 15.84
N GLU A 214 0.95 0.11 16.43
CA GLU A 214 0.83 -1.36 16.42
C GLU A 214 0.22 -1.93 15.14
N THR A 215 -0.56 -1.14 14.38
CA THR A 215 -1.27 -1.63 13.19
C THR A 215 -0.62 -1.28 11.85
N GLY A 216 0.38 -0.38 11.84
CA GLY A 216 1.14 -0.01 10.63
C GLY A 216 0.26 0.54 9.50
N ARG A 217 -0.88 1.15 9.84
CA ARG A 217 -1.75 1.86 8.90
C ARG A 217 -1.05 3.16 8.48
N PRO A 218 -0.99 3.50 7.17
CA PRO A 218 -0.67 4.86 6.76
C PRO A 218 -1.73 5.81 7.33
N ALA A 219 -1.33 7.06 7.61
CA ALA A 219 -2.23 8.14 7.95
C ALA A 219 -3.42 8.16 6.97
N LEU A 220 -4.63 8.42 7.49
CA LEU A 220 -5.81 8.64 6.68
C LEU A 220 -5.47 9.67 5.60
N TYR A 221 -5.44 9.24 4.34
CA TYR A 221 -5.30 10.16 3.22
C TYR A 221 -6.68 10.70 2.85
N ASP A 222 -6.65 12.01 2.64
CA ASP A 222 -7.67 12.93 2.20
C ASP A 222 -8.55 12.38 1.04
N ASN A 223 -9.87 12.59 1.15
CA ASN A 223 -10.87 12.11 0.18
C ASN A 223 -11.29 13.20 -0.82
N ALA A 224 -10.64 14.36 -0.83
CA ALA A 224 -10.96 15.44 -1.76
C ALA A 224 -9.74 15.78 -2.63
N ILE A 225 -9.77 15.40 -3.91
CA ILE A 225 -9.12 16.23 -4.93
C ILE A 225 -10.10 17.36 -5.14
N ASP A 226 -9.76 18.55 -4.65
CA ASP A 226 -10.56 19.76 -4.84
C ASP A 226 -10.70 20.02 -6.35
N THR A 227 -11.94 20.11 -6.83
CA THR A 227 -12.24 20.43 -8.22
C THR A 227 -12.13 21.92 -8.51
N ASP A 228 -12.02 22.75 -7.47
CA ASP A 228 -11.84 24.18 -7.59
C ASP A 228 -10.36 24.56 -7.75
N TYR A 229 -10.12 25.65 -8.48
CA TYR A 229 -8.78 26.17 -8.75
C TYR A 229 -8.04 26.48 -7.43
N THR A 230 -7.07 25.64 -7.10
CA THR A 230 -6.10 25.88 -6.04
C THR A 230 -4.75 26.18 -6.64
N HIS A 231 -3.99 27.12 -6.07
CA HIS A 231 -2.59 27.40 -6.43
C HIS A 231 -1.62 26.27 -6.03
N SER A 232 -2.08 25.03 -6.08
CA SER A 232 -1.20 23.87 -6.12
C SER A 232 -0.56 23.83 -7.51
N ILE A 233 0.72 23.46 -7.58
CA ILE A 233 1.58 23.50 -8.78
C ILE A 233 1.06 22.59 -9.94
N GLY A 234 -0.11 21.98 -9.81
CA GLY A 234 -0.58 20.85 -10.61
C GLY A 234 -1.74 21.06 -11.57
N ILE A 235 -2.18 22.28 -11.92
CA ILE A 235 -3.25 22.47 -12.92
C ILE A 235 -2.79 23.38 -14.07
N GLN A 236 -2.53 22.77 -15.23
CA GLN A 236 -2.32 23.48 -16.50
C GLN A 236 -3.59 24.27 -16.87
N LYS A 237 -3.43 25.54 -17.26
CA LYS A 237 -4.45 26.25 -18.03
C LYS A 237 -4.39 25.68 -19.46
N GLY A 238 -5.45 25.00 -19.88
CA GLY A 238 -5.63 24.65 -21.30
C GLY A 238 -5.68 25.93 -22.14
N GLN A 239 -4.98 25.93 -23.27
CA GLN A 239 -5.13 26.97 -24.29
C GLN A 239 -6.45 26.74 -25.04
N ILE A 240 -7.22 27.81 -25.24
CA ILE A 240 -8.23 27.93 -26.30
C ILE A 240 -7.48 28.23 -27.59
#